data_AF-A0A813LBC6-F1
#
_entry.id   AF-A0A813LBC6-F1
#
_cell.length_a   1.000
_cell.length_b   1.000
_cell.length_c   1.000
_cell.angle_alpha   90.00
_cell.angle_beta   90.00
_cell.angle_gamma   90.00
#
_symmetry.space_group_name_H-M   'P 1'
#
loop_
_entity.id
_entity.type
_entity.pdbx_description
1 polymer ?
#
loop_
_entity_poly.entity_id
_entity_poly.type
_entity_poly.pdbx_seq_one_letter_code
_entity_poly.pdbx_strand_id
1 'polypeptide(L)'
;MEVGTYRNAESSRSHAVLQFEITASGRPNGAPGPGRVGGRQVVSNLMLVDLAGTENIGKAQVEGEGLAEAMSINKSLSVLSRCIEALAAGNKVPFRESALTKILTPALDG
;
A
#
# COMPACT_ATOMS: atom_id res chain seq x y z
N MET A 1 -6.18 18.53 -27.81
CA MET A 1 -4.86 18.61 -27.17
C MET A 1 -4.84 17.52 -26.12
N GLU A 2 -3.99 16.51 -26.36
CA GLU A 2 -3.82 15.21 -25.69
C GLU A 2 -5.03 14.50 -25.07
N VAL A 3 -5.57 13.57 -25.86
CA VAL A 3 -6.43 12.46 -25.46
C VAL A 3 -5.69 11.64 -24.40
N GLY A 4 -6.37 11.35 -23.29
CA GLY A 4 -5.87 10.51 -22.20
C GLY A 4 -5.19 9.25 -22.73
N THR A 5 -4.07 8.93 -22.10
CA THR A 5 -3.20 7.78 -22.34
C THR A 5 -3.98 6.51 -22.68
N TYR A 6 -4.10 6.22 -23.97
CA TYR A 6 -4.80 5.07 -24.57
C TYR A 6 -4.10 3.70 -24.32
N ARG A 7 -3.30 3.58 -23.25
CA ARG A 7 -2.55 2.36 -22.91
C ARG A 7 -2.63 1.90 -21.46
N ASN A 8 -3.20 2.69 -20.54
CA ASN A 8 -3.26 2.38 -19.10
C ASN A 8 -4.66 2.61 -18.50
N ALA A 9 -5.72 2.51 -19.31
CA ALA A 9 -7.07 2.83 -18.85
C ALA A 9 -7.54 1.94 -17.69
N GLU A 10 -7.09 0.69 -17.63
CA GLU A 10 -7.47 -0.26 -16.59
C GLU A 10 -6.52 -0.23 -15.37
N SER A 11 -5.19 -0.13 -15.58
CA SER A 11 -4.23 -0.06 -14.47
C SER A 11 -4.33 1.24 -13.68
N SER A 12 -4.78 2.33 -14.30
CA SER A 12 -4.96 3.62 -13.62
C SER A 12 -6.14 3.63 -12.65
N ARG A 13 -6.96 2.57 -12.61
CA ARG A 13 -8.24 2.51 -11.88
C ARG A 13 -8.26 1.52 -10.71
N SER A 14 -7.14 0.84 -10.45
CA SER A 14 -7.01 -0.07 -9.30
C SER A 14 -5.70 0.14 -8.54
N HIS A 15 -5.69 -0.21 -7.26
CA HIS A 15 -4.47 -0.26 -6.45
C HIS A 15 -4.01 -1.70 -6.32
N ALA A 16 -2.71 -1.95 -6.36
CA ALA A 16 -2.12 -3.25 -6.07
C ALA A 16 -1.19 -3.16 -4.86
N VAL A 17 -1.33 -4.12 -3.94
CA VAL A 17 -0.46 -4.24 -2.76
C VAL A 17 0.04 -5.68 -2.71
N LEU A 18 1.36 -5.85 -2.79
CA LEU A 18 2.04 -7.13 -2.61
C LEU A 18 2.84 -7.07 -1.32
N GLN A 19 2.54 -7.98 -0.39
CA GLN A 19 3.23 -8.08 0.89
C GLN A 19 4.06 -9.37 0.95
N PHE A 20 5.34 -9.22 1.28
CA PHE A 20 6.28 -10.31 1.45
C PHE A 20 6.74 -10.33 2.91
N GLU A 21 6.49 -11.45 3.59
CA GLU A 21 7.18 -11.78 4.84
C GLU A 21 8.40 -12.64 4.50
N ILE A 22 9.57 -12.09 4.75
CA ILE A 22 10.85 -12.73 4.43
C ILE A 22 11.47 -13.20 5.73
N THR A 23 11.55 -14.51 5.90
CA THR A 23 12.18 -15.13 7.08
C THR A 23 13.54 -15.70 6.70
N ALA A 24 14.59 -15.18 7.31
CA ALA A 24 15.97 -15.67 7.19
C ALA A 24 16.40 -16.34 8.51
N SER A 25 16.88 -17.58 8.44
CA SER A 25 17.44 -18.29 9.58
C SER A 25 18.95 -18.48 9.39
N GLY A 26 19.74 -17.90 10.28
CA GLY A 26 21.19 -18.09 10.31
C GLY A 26 21.53 -19.48 10.86
N ARG A 27 22.33 -20.25 10.13
CA ARG A 27 22.99 -21.43 10.72
C ARG A 27 24.07 -20.92 11.68
N PRO A 28 24.14 -21.41 12.94
CA PRO A 28 25.22 -21.02 13.83
C PRO A 28 26.56 -21.43 13.19
N ASN A 29 27.48 -20.47 13.04
CA ASN A 29 28.81 -20.72 12.50
C ASN A 29 29.59 -21.65 13.44
N GLY A 30 30.04 -22.80 12.93
CA GLY A 30 31.16 -23.57 13.46
C GLY A 30 30.97 -24.28 14.81
N ALA A 31 30.22 -25.39 14.83
CA ALA A 31 30.61 -26.63 15.52
C ALA A 31 29.49 -27.70 15.36
N PRO A 32 29.80 -28.94 14.93
CA PRO A 32 28.83 -30.03 14.91
C PRO A 32 28.61 -30.53 16.35
N GLY A 33 27.42 -30.33 16.88
CA GLY A 33 27.01 -30.86 18.18
C GLY A 33 25.49 -31.04 18.25
N PRO A 34 24.97 -32.21 18.67
CA PRO A 34 23.54 -32.44 18.75
C PRO A 34 22.96 -31.61 19.92
N GLY A 35 22.01 -30.71 19.63
CA GLY A 35 21.20 -30.07 20.68
C GLY A 35 21.09 -28.54 20.69
N ARG A 36 21.57 -27.80 19.68
CA ARG A 36 21.41 -26.33 19.66
C ARG A 36 20.26 -25.86 18.79
N VAL A 37 19.09 -25.71 19.42
CA VAL A 37 17.96 -24.91 18.92
C VAL A 37 18.31 -23.44 19.20
N GLY A 38 18.79 -22.69 18.21
CA GLY A 38 19.22 -21.31 18.46
C GLY A 38 19.87 -20.55 17.30
N GLY A 39 19.44 -20.82 16.07
CA GLY A 39 19.82 -19.95 14.94
C GLY A 39 19.10 -18.61 15.05
N ARG A 40 19.80 -17.49 14.84
CA ARG A 40 19.16 -16.16 14.76
C ARG A 40 18.17 -16.18 13.59
N GLN A 41 16.89 -15.99 13.90
CA GLN A 41 15.86 -15.77 12.90
C GLN A 41 15.65 -14.27 12.74
N VAL A 42 15.67 -13.80 11.49
CA VAL A 42 15.34 -12.43 11.11
C VAL A 42 14.09 -12.50 10.26
N VAL A 43 13.05 -11.78 10.66
CA VAL A 43 11.81 -11.62 9.89
C VAL A 43 11.78 -10.19 9.37
N SER A 44 11.58 -10.02 8.07
CA SER A 44 11.48 -8.72 7.40
C SER A 44 10.16 -8.64 6.64
N ASN A 45 9.50 -7.49 6.71
CA ASN A 45 8.27 -7.22 5.95
C ASN A 45 8.60 -6.25 4.82
N LEU A 46 8.35 -6.66 3.58
CA LEU A 46 8.47 -5.83 2.39
C LEU A 46 7.09 -5.65 1.77
N MET A 47 6.69 -4.42 1.51
CA MET A 47 5.47 -4.12 0.76
C MET A 47 5.80 -3.39 -0.53
N LEU A 48 5.33 -3.92 -1.66
CA LEU A 48 5.35 -3.25 -2.94
C LEU A 48 3.93 -2.74 -3.24
N VAL A 49 3.81 -1.44 -3.42
CA VAL A 49 2.52 -0.75 -3.56
C VAL A 49 2.50 -0.02 -4.89
N ASP A 50 1.52 -0.35 -5.72
CA ASP A 50 1.18 0.38 -6.93
C ASP A 50 -0.18 1.06 -6.75
N LEU A 51 -0.24 2.36 -7.04
CA LEU A 51 -1.42 3.17 -6.79
C LEU A 51 -2.03 3.65 -8.09
N ALA A 52 -3.35 3.51 -8.21
CA ALA A 52 -4.16 4.17 -9.22
C ALA A 52 -3.88 5.68 -9.30
N GLY A 53 -4.22 6.26 -10.45
CA GLY A 53 -4.09 7.70 -10.68
C GLY A 53 -5.17 8.50 -9.94
N THR A 54 -4.80 9.69 -9.46
CA THR A 54 -5.78 10.69 -9.06
C THR A 54 -6.39 11.33 -10.29
N GLU A 55 -7.67 11.14 -10.53
CA GLU A 55 -8.37 11.71 -11.68
C GLU A 55 -9.31 12.85 -11.28
N ASN A 56 -9.30 13.94 -12.03
CA ASN A 56 -10.21 15.05 -11.76
C ASN A 56 -11.59 14.74 -12.35
N ILE A 57 -12.49 14.30 -11.48
CA ILE A 57 -13.86 13.93 -11.82
C ILE A 57 -14.62 15.07 -12.52
N GLY A 58 -14.36 16.34 -12.16
CA GLY A 58 -15.03 17.48 -12.81
C GLY A 58 -14.65 17.70 -14.28
N LYS A 59 -13.52 17.12 -14.72
CA LYS A 59 -13.08 17.12 -16.13
C LYS A 59 -13.40 15.80 -16.84
N ALA A 60 -13.62 14.74 -16.07
CA ALA A 60 -13.98 13.44 -16.59
C ALA A 60 -15.48 13.44 -16.90
N GLN A 61 -15.87 13.40 -18.18
CA GLN A 61 -17.26 13.20 -18.61
C GLN A 61 -17.69 11.75 -18.34
N VAL A 62 -17.61 11.32 -17.09
CA VAL A 62 -17.87 9.94 -16.65
C VAL A 62 -19.10 9.98 -15.75
N GLU A 63 -20.10 9.16 -16.10
CA GLU A 63 -21.37 9.08 -15.40
C GLU A 63 -21.62 7.65 -14.89
N GLY A 64 -22.62 7.49 -14.02
CA GLY A 64 -23.04 6.17 -13.52
C GLY A 64 -21.95 5.43 -12.75
N GLU A 65 -21.72 4.16 -13.10
CA GLU A 65 -20.78 3.29 -12.40
C GLU A 65 -19.34 3.77 -12.49
N GLY A 66 -18.93 4.35 -13.62
CA GLY A 66 -17.58 4.89 -13.80
C GLY A 66 -17.29 6.06 -12.85
N LEU A 67 -18.32 6.87 -12.54
CA LEU A 67 -18.21 7.97 -11.58
C LEU A 67 -18.05 7.44 -10.15
N ALA A 68 -18.80 6.40 -9.78
CA ALA A 68 -18.68 5.75 -8.48
C ALA A 68 -17.30 5.13 -8.27
N GLU A 69 -16.75 4.50 -9.32
CA GLU A 69 -15.40 3.96 -9.32
C GLU A 69 -14.33 5.05 -9.15
N ALA A 70 -14.41 6.13 -9.94
CA ALA A 70 -13.51 7.29 -9.83
C ALA A 70 -13.53 7.92 -8.44
N MET A 71 -14.73 8.05 -7.85
CA MET A 71 -14.89 8.52 -6.47
C MET A 71 -14.24 7.58 -5.46
N SER A 72 -14.34 6.27 -5.65
CA SER A 72 -13.72 5.27 -4.77
C SER A 72 -12.19 5.34 -4.82
N ILE A 73 -11.60 5.44 -6.01
CA ILE A 73 -10.15 5.61 -6.21
C ILE A 73 -9.65 6.89 -5.53
N ASN A 74 -10.31 8.01 -5.80
CA ASN A 74 -9.92 9.28 -5.19
C ASN A 74 -10.10 9.28 -3.67
N LYS A 75 -11.10 8.56 -3.15
CA LYS A 75 -11.32 8.42 -1.72
C LYS A 75 -10.16 7.70 -1.03
N SER A 76 -9.71 6.55 -1.52
CA SER A 76 -8.56 5.83 -0.93
C SER A 76 -7.30 6.68 -0.93
N LEU A 77 -7.01 7.38 -2.03
CA LEU A 77 -5.84 8.27 -2.15
C LEU A 77 -5.94 9.51 -1.24
N SER A 78 -7.13 10.07 -1.08
CA SER A 78 -7.38 11.20 -0.17
C SER A 78 -7.23 10.79 1.30
N VAL A 79 -7.70 9.59 1.66
CA VAL A 79 -7.51 9.04 3.01
C VAL A 79 -6.03 8.78 3.28
N LEU A 80 -5.28 8.25 2.31
CA LEU A 80 -3.84 8.06 2.42
C LEU A 80 -3.10 9.38 2.67
N SER A 81 -3.44 10.43 1.91
CA SER A 81 -2.85 11.77 2.09
C SER A 81 -3.09 12.30 3.50
N ARG A 82 -4.35 12.21 3.99
CA ARG A 82 -4.68 12.58 5.38
C ARG A 82 -3.95 11.74 6.42
N CYS A 83 -3.68 10.46 6.14
CA CYS A 83 -2.88 9.63 7.05
C CYS A 83 -1.44 10.15 7.17
N ILE A 84 -0.81 10.48 6.03
CA ILE A 84 0.56 11.02 5.98
C ILE A 84 0.63 12.37 6.70
N GLU A 85 -0.32 13.27 6.45
CA GLU A 85 -0.40 14.58 7.12
C GLU A 85 -0.59 14.43 8.64
N ALA A 86 -1.48 13.54 9.08
CA ALA A 86 -1.70 13.27 10.49
C ALA A 86 -0.47 12.67 11.18
N LEU A 87 0.23 11.75 10.52
CA LEU A 87 1.49 11.18 11.00
C LEU A 87 2.56 12.27 11.18
N ALA A 88 2.74 13.12 10.16
CA ALA A 88 3.71 14.21 10.23
C ALA A 88 3.38 15.22 11.35
N ALA A 89 2.11 15.41 11.67
CA ALA A 89 1.64 16.28 12.74
C ALA A 89 1.60 15.61 14.13
N GLY A 90 1.92 14.32 14.25
CA GLY A 90 1.79 13.57 15.51
C GLY A 90 0.34 13.43 16.01
N ASN A 91 -0.62 13.52 15.09
CA ASN A 91 -2.05 13.46 15.39
C ASN A 91 -2.61 12.03 15.22
N LYS A 92 -3.84 11.83 15.70
CA LYS A 92 -4.56 10.57 15.47
C LYS A 92 -4.73 10.30 13.98
N VAL A 93 -4.21 9.16 13.53
CA VAL A 93 -4.17 8.80 12.11
C VAL A 93 -5.44 8.00 11.70
N PRO A 94 -6.14 8.40 10.61
CA PRO A 94 -7.40 7.76 10.20
C PRO A 94 -7.22 6.51 9.33
N PHE A 95 -6.33 5.58 9.69
CA PHE A 95 -6.04 4.37 8.88
C PHE A 95 -7.29 3.55 8.52
N ARG A 96 -8.34 3.60 9.34
CA ARG A 96 -9.55 2.79 9.19
C ARG A 96 -10.56 3.32 8.15
N GLU A 97 -10.32 4.49 7.57
CA GLU A 97 -11.30 5.12 6.67
C GLU A 97 -11.23 4.62 5.22
N SER A 98 -10.19 3.87 4.84
CA SER A 98 -10.10 3.17 3.56
C SER A 98 -9.48 1.78 3.71
N ALA A 99 -9.80 0.85 2.80
CA ALA A 99 -9.16 -0.47 2.79
C ALA A 99 -7.65 -0.36 2.54
N LEU A 100 -7.23 0.51 1.62
CA LEU A 100 -5.83 0.78 1.30
C LEU A 100 -5.05 1.18 2.57
N THR A 101 -5.50 2.20 3.28
CA THR A 101 -4.80 2.68 4.49
C THR A 101 -4.84 1.68 5.65
N LYS A 102 -5.86 0.83 5.74
CA LYS A 102 -5.88 -0.28 6.71
C LYS A 102 -4.75 -1.28 6.41
N ILE A 103 -4.62 -1.69 5.15
CA ILE A 103 -3.59 -2.64 4.72
C ILE A 103 -2.19 -2.05 4.93
N LEU A 104 -2.02 -0.76 4.66
CA LEU A 104 -0.71 -0.09 4.78
C LEU A 104 -0.31 0.25 6.23
N THR A 105 -1.18 0.06 7.22
CA THR A 105 -0.89 0.38 8.63
C THR A 105 0.46 -0.14 9.09
N PRO A 106 0.86 -1.42 8.87
CA PRO A 106 2.13 -1.94 9.39
C PRO A 106 3.39 -1.27 8.83
N ALA A 107 3.30 -0.55 7.71
CA ALA A 107 4.42 0.17 7.13
C ALA A 107 4.39 1.68 7.39
N LEU A 108 3.23 2.22 7.77
CA LEU A 108 3.03 3.66 8.04
C LEU A 108 3.00 3.97 9.55
N ASP A 109 2.63 3.00 10.37
CA ASP A 109 2.56 3.06 11.83
C ASP A 109 3.60 2.10 12.39
N GLY A 110 4.67 2.63 12.98
CA GLY A 110 5.84 1.89 13.46
C GLY A 110 6.32 2.41 14.80
#